data_AF-A0A352CSM0-F1
#
_entry.id   AF-A0A352CSM0-F1
#
_cell.length_a   1.000
_cell.length_b   1.000
_cell.length_c   1.000
_cell.angle_alpha   90.00
_cell.angle_beta   90.00
_cell.angle_gamma   90.00
#
_symmetry.space_group_name_H-M   'P 1'
#
loop_
_entity.id
_entity.type
_entity.pdbx_description
1 polymer ?
#
loop_
_entity_poly.entity_id
_entity_poly.type
_entity_poly.pdbx_seq_one_letter_code
_entity_poly.pdbx_strand_id
1 'polypeptide(L)'
;PRYLSFSLMTYFENMWPGHNGGGWFDTFDTHITEHYLEQAYLTAFSRPKEMMMFCFQSLYDNMYTAALGFQLDKLDALLDHAGQPVGIVCYLPDNSQGEDNVQDFLGMNGLPIVCSPYFPEKAEQILLTRASACDPDILDKLQAFLAKGGTAVVTSGFHEAMADRGIYHLSSIRMRGRRITANRYRVESMPQIRENGEYRSFCLFPWSDKPITVPVVEFRNNSTWAVVKASREEESFGLLLKDPVGKGRMWTLTVPDAFPDFYHYPTEAISRIREEFPVQDVWLEGPTRISLFVYDNDCFVLYPYVMEDVQTTLVRIHVKGAKELYIPALSRSVQPLYCKDGTAVFEVLAMPGRYVLYEIRR
;
A
#
# COMPACT_ATOMS: atom_id res chain seq x y z
N PRO A 1 -5.89 3.37 12.37
CA PRO A 1 -6.34 3.38 10.95
C PRO A 1 -7.02 2.04 10.64
N ARG A 2 -7.94 1.98 9.66
CA ARG A 2 -8.76 0.78 9.47
C ARG A 2 -7.96 -0.46 9.03
N TYR A 3 -6.95 -0.29 8.17
CA TYR A 3 -6.06 -1.37 7.70
C TYR A 3 -5.29 -2.10 8.82
N LEU A 4 -5.24 -1.53 10.03
CA LEU A 4 -4.61 -2.14 11.20
C LEU A 4 -5.18 -3.54 11.51
N SER A 5 -6.48 -3.74 11.31
CA SER A 5 -7.15 -5.06 11.47
C SER A 5 -6.54 -6.15 10.60
N PHE A 6 -5.94 -5.80 9.46
CA PHE A 6 -5.19 -6.69 8.59
C PHE A 6 -3.70 -6.73 8.95
N SER A 7 -3.05 -5.58 9.06
CA SER A 7 -1.60 -5.51 9.24
C SER A 7 -1.14 -6.13 10.56
N LEU A 8 -1.88 -5.91 11.65
CA LEU A 8 -1.59 -6.48 12.96
C LEU A 8 -1.66 -8.01 12.94
N MET A 9 -2.62 -8.56 12.21
CA MET A 9 -2.75 -10.01 12.03
C MET A 9 -1.56 -10.58 11.27
N THR A 10 -1.16 -9.95 10.17
CA THR A 10 0.04 -10.38 9.43
C THR A 10 1.31 -10.25 10.27
N TYR A 11 1.41 -9.22 11.11
CA TYR A 11 2.54 -9.02 12.02
C TYR A 11 2.69 -10.16 13.02
N PHE A 12 1.63 -10.50 13.74
CA PHE A 12 1.68 -11.56 14.75
C PHE A 12 1.81 -12.96 14.13
N GLU A 13 1.20 -13.20 12.97
CA GLU A 13 1.41 -14.46 12.25
C GLU A 13 2.87 -14.58 11.76
N ASN A 14 3.50 -13.50 11.29
CA ASN A 14 4.92 -13.52 10.92
C ASN A 14 5.86 -13.58 12.13
N MET A 15 5.44 -13.08 13.30
CA MET A 15 6.18 -13.17 14.55
C MET A 15 6.26 -14.61 15.05
N TRP A 16 5.13 -15.32 15.06
CA TRP A 16 5.07 -16.71 15.52
C TRP A 16 4.11 -17.53 14.65
N PRO A 17 4.57 -18.01 13.49
CA PRO A 17 3.73 -18.69 12.51
C PRO A 17 2.96 -19.86 13.10
N GLY A 18 1.64 -19.87 12.88
CA GLY A 18 0.71 -20.87 13.39
C GLY A 18 0.29 -20.71 14.84
N HIS A 19 0.82 -19.72 15.57
CA HIS A 19 0.48 -19.46 16.98
C HIS A 19 -0.37 -18.19 17.17
N ASN A 20 -0.64 -17.43 16.10
CA ASN A 20 -1.69 -16.43 16.14
C ASN A 20 -3.06 -17.12 16.06
N GLY A 21 -3.81 -17.09 17.16
CA GLY A 21 -5.13 -17.72 17.24
C GLY A 21 -6.18 -17.02 16.39
N GLY A 22 -6.02 -15.73 16.12
CA GLY A 22 -7.03 -14.95 15.41
C GLY A 22 -7.05 -13.48 15.79
N GLY A 23 -7.95 -12.75 15.14
CA GLY A 23 -8.17 -11.33 15.41
C GLY A 23 -9.39 -11.13 16.27
N TRP A 24 -9.38 -10.07 17.08
CA TRP A 24 -10.54 -9.64 17.85
C TRP A 24 -10.96 -8.25 17.41
N PHE A 25 -12.25 -7.98 17.46
CA PHE A 25 -12.84 -6.66 17.19
C PHE A 25 -14.07 -6.45 18.07
N ASP A 26 -14.42 -5.19 18.29
CA ASP A 26 -15.48 -4.81 19.21
C ASP A 26 -16.44 -3.76 18.60
N THR A 27 -17.56 -3.56 19.30
CA THR A 27 -18.63 -2.63 18.87
C THR A 27 -18.36 -1.18 19.29
N PHE A 28 -17.27 -0.91 20.01
CA PHE A 28 -16.93 0.42 20.50
C PHE A 28 -16.28 1.25 19.39
N ASP A 29 -16.35 2.57 19.52
CA ASP A 29 -15.83 3.54 18.55
C ASP A 29 -16.28 3.29 17.09
N THR A 30 -17.44 2.65 16.92
CA THR A 30 -18.12 2.47 15.64
C THR A 30 -19.24 3.49 15.52
N HIS A 31 -19.28 4.21 14.39
CA HIS A 31 -20.26 5.28 14.17
C HIS A 31 -21.40 4.87 13.23
N ILE A 32 -21.15 3.88 12.38
CA ILE A 32 -22.11 3.27 11.46
C ILE A 32 -21.87 1.76 11.42
N THR A 33 -22.88 0.98 11.02
CA THR A 33 -22.80 -0.49 10.91
C THR A 33 -21.57 -0.94 10.11
N GLU A 34 -21.27 -0.24 9.02
CA GLU A 34 -20.14 -0.59 8.16
C GLU A 34 -18.79 -0.51 8.87
N HIS A 35 -18.58 0.41 9.81
CA HIS A 35 -17.31 0.48 10.55
C HIS A 35 -17.06 -0.79 11.37
N TYR A 36 -18.12 -1.39 11.90
CA TYR A 36 -18.02 -2.66 12.63
C TYR A 36 -17.74 -3.82 11.67
N LEU A 37 -18.47 -3.87 10.55
CA LEU A 37 -18.27 -4.90 9.53
C LEU A 37 -16.88 -4.83 8.91
N GLU A 38 -16.35 -3.63 8.69
CA GLU A 38 -15.00 -3.39 8.19
C GLU A 38 -13.92 -4.03 9.06
N GLN A 39 -14.06 -3.97 10.39
CA GLN A 39 -13.13 -4.64 11.29
C GLN A 39 -13.11 -6.15 11.00
N ALA A 40 -14.28 -6.77 10.82
CA ALA A 40 -14.39 -8.18 10.48
C ALA A 40 -13.81 -8.48 9.09
N TYR A 41 -14.10 -7.65 8.07
CA TYR A 41 -13.60 -7.87 6.71
C TYR A 41 -12.07 -7.84 6.65
N LEU A 42 -11.48 -6.80 7.23
CA LEU A 42 -10.04 -6.57 7.18
C LEU A 42 -9.28 -7.62 7.99
N THR A 43 -9.83 -8.04 9.13
CA THR A 43 -9.32 -9.21 9.86
C THR A 43 -9.47 -10.50 9.06
N ALA A 44 -10.60 -10.75 8.40
CA ALA A 44 -10.79 -11.94 7.58
C ALA A 44 -9.82 -12.00 6.38
N PHE A 45 -9.53 -10.86 5.74
CA PHE A 45 -8.61 -10.80 4.60
C PHE A 45 -7.19 -11.22 4.94
N SER A 46 -6.78 -11.15 6.21
CA SER A 46 -5.48 -11.65 6.69
C SER A 46 -5.45 -13.17 6.92
N ARG A 47 -6.52 -13.89 6.59
CA ARG A 47 -6.65 -15.35 6.71
C ARG A 47 -6.41 -15.88 8.14
N PRO A 48 -7.11 -15.34 9.14
CA PRO A 48 -6.96 -15.78 10.52
C PRO A 48 -7.55 -17.18 10.70
N LYS A 49 -7.11 -17.91 11.73
CA LYS A 49 -7.73 -19.18 12.11
C LYS A 49 -9.11 -18.96 12.73
N GLU A 50 -9.24 -17.93 13.54
CA GLU A 50 -10.47 -17.57 14.24
C GLU A 50 -10.70 -16.05 14.22
N MET A 51 -11.96 -15.64 14.38
CA MET A 51 -12.36 -14.25 14.59
C MET A 51 -13.17 -14.16 15.87
N MET A 52 -12.75 -13.29 16.79
CA MET A 52 -13.40 -13.09 18.08
C MET A 52 -14.17 -11.78 18.10
N MET A 53 -15.46 -11.85 18.40
CA MET A 53 -16.31 -10.68 18.60
C MET A 53 -16.34 -10.34 20.09
N PHE A 54 -15.83 -9.18 20.47
CA PHE A 54 -15.83 -8.70 21.84
C PHE A 54 -16.92 -7.65 22.08
N CYS A 55 -17.72 -7.73 23.14
CA CYS A 55 -17.98 -8.87 24.01
C CYS A 55 -19.47 -9.20 23.97
N PHE A 56 -19.85 -10.40 24.41
CA PHE A 56 -21.22 -10.91 24.28
C PHE A 56 -22.30 -9.90 24.74
N GLN A 57 -22.06 -9.21 25.87
CA GLN A 57 -22.96 -8.21 26.41
C GLN A 57 -23.16 -7.01 25.46
N SER A 58 -22.13 -6.62 24.72
CA SER A 58 -22.21 -5.58 23.69
C SER A 58 -22.79 -6.09 22.37
N LEU A 59 -22.77 -7.42 22.14
CA LEU A 59 -23.33 -8.07 20.95
C LEU A 59 -24.84 -8.33 21.05
N TYR A 60 -25.35 -8.45 22.26
CA TYR A 60 -26.75 -8.71 22.54
C TYR A 60 -27.62 -7.51 22.14
N ASP A 61 -28.71 -7.78 21.40
CA ASP A 61 -29.71 -6.79 20.98
C ASP A 61 -29.12 -5.52 20.34
N ASN A 62 -28.18 -5.71 19.40
CA ASN A 62 -27.54 -4.63 18.67
C ASN A 62 -27.79 -4.72 17.15
N MET A 63 -27.50 -3.62 16.44
CA MET A 63 -27.67 -3.53 14.97
C MET A 63 -26.59 -4.28 14.17
N TYR A 64 -25.48 -4.67 14.81
CA TYR A 64 -24.30 -5.19 14.15
C TYR A 64 -24.38 -6.70 13.90
N THR A 65 -24.92 -7.46 14.85
CA THR A 65 -24.87 -8.92 14.87
C THR A 65 -25.53 -9.56 13.65
N ALA A 66 -26.73 -9.11 13.28
CA ALA A 66 -27.43 -9.64 12.10
C ALA A 66 -26.68 -9.33 10.79
N ALA A 67 -26.16 -8.11 10.66
CA ALA A 67 -25.39 -7.70 9.49
C ALA A 67 -24.07 -8.48 9.39
N LEU A 68 -23.38 -8.69 10.50
CA LEU A 68 -22.16 -9.49 10.55
C LEU A 68 -22.43 -10.93 10.15
N GLY A 69 -23.48 -11.56 10.70
CA GLY A 69 -23.85 -12.93 10.35
C GLY A 69 -24.00 -13.15 8.84
N PHE A 70 -24.69 -12.23 8.15
CA PHE A 70 -24.82 -12.29 6.70
C PHE A 70 -23.49 -12.12 5.94
N GLN A 71 -22.57 -11.31 6.47
CA GLN A 71 -21.28 -11.10 5.83
C GLN A 71 -20.30 -12.24 6.10
N LEU A 72 -20.41 -12.94 7.23
CA LEU A 72 -19.56 -14.09 7.54
C LEU A 72 -19.70 -15.19 6.49
N ASP A 73 -20.92 -15.51 6.04
CA ASP A 73 -21.14 -16.48 4.95
C ASP A 73 -20.44 -16.06 3.64
N LYS A 74 -20.44 -14.76 3.35
CA LYS A 74 -19.77 -14.21 2.15
C LYS A 74 -18.26 -14.18 2.29
N LEU A 75 -17.75 -13.92 3.49
CA LEU A 75 -16.33 -13.98 3.78
C LEU A 75 -15.83 -15.42 3.66
N ASP A 76 -16.56 -16.39 4.21
CA ASP A 76 -16.21 -17.82 4.12
C ASP A 76 -16.09 -18.26 2.65
N ALA A 77 -17.13 -18.00 1.85
CA ALA A 77 -17.12 -18.29 0.42
C ALA A 77 -16.03 -17.55 -0.36
N LEU A 78 -15.61 -16.36 0.09
CA LEU A 78 -14.47 -15.65 -0.50
C LEU A 78 -13.15 -16.31 -0.12
N LEU A 79 -12.98 -16.66 1.16
CA LEU A 79 -11.74 -17.19 1.71
C LEU A 79 -11.45 -18.63 1.27
N ASP A 80 -12.45 -19.37 0.80
CA ASP A 80 -12.28 -20.66 0.09
C ASP A 80 -11.37 -20.54 -1.15
N HIS A 81 -11.32 -19.35 -1.76
CA HIS A 81 -10.50 -19.07 -2.94
C HIS A 81 -9.19 -18.36 -2.60
N ALA A 82 -9.06 -17.76 -1.43
CA ALA A 82 -7.89 -16.96 -1.05
C ALA A 82 -6.75 -17.82 -0.47
N GLY A 83 -5.52 -17.57 -0.92
CA GLY A 83 -4.30 -18.17 -0.40
C GLY A 83 -3.82 -17.52 0.90
N GLN A 84 -2.51 -17.46 1.11
CA GLN A 84 -1.91 -16.68 2.21
C GLN A 84 -1.62 -15.25 1.76
N PRO A 85 -1.84 -14.24 2.62
CA PRO A 85 -1.58 -12.85 2.27
C PRO A 85 -0.09 -12.62 1.99
N VAL A 86 0.21 -11.94 0.88
CA VAL A 86 1.56 -11.52 0.47
C VAL A 86 1.55 -10.05 0.09
N GLY A 87 2.70 -9.39 0.25
CA GLY A 87 2.79 -7.95 0.08
C GLY A 87 4.21 -7.42 0.11
N ILE A 88 4.32 -6.11 0.03
CA ILE A 88 5.52 -5.35 0.39
C ILE A 88 5.71 -5.52 1.89
N VAL A 89 6.83 -6.14 2.29
CA VAL A 89 7.04 -6.47 3.70
C VAL A 89 7.52 -5.24 4.45
N CYS A 90 6.68 -4.70 5.34
CA CYS A 90 7.04 -3.65 6.29
C CYS A 90 7.79 -4.25 7.47
N TYR A 91 9.07 -3.91 7.59
CA TYR A 91 9.93 -4.41 8.66
C TYR A 91 9.72 -3.59 9.94
N LEU A 92 9.11 -4.20 10.95
CA LEU A 92 8.77 -3.60 12.24
C LEU A 92 9.41 -4.40 13.39
N PRO A 93 10.74 -4.26 13.61
CA PRO A 93 11.44 -4.97 14.68
C PRO A 93 10.81 -4.74 16.06
N ASP A 94 11.05 -5.68 16.97
CA ASP A 94 10.55 -5.60 18.35
C ASP A 94 10.95 -4.27 19.01
N ASN A 95 10.02 -3.67 19.74
CA ASN A 95 10.19 -2.36 20.40
C ASN A 95 10.52 -1.19 19.46
N SER A 96 10.24 -1.32 18.16
CA SER A 96 10.37 -0.22 17.21
C SER A 96 9.37 0.92 17.50
N GLN A 97 9.75 2.15 17.15
CA GLN A 97 8.93 3.34 17.33
C GLN A 97 9.14 4.35 16.21
N GLY A 98 8.08 5.09 15.88
CA GLY A 98 8.13 6.23 14.97
C GLY A 98 7.47 5.92 13.64
N GLU A 99 6.72 6.90 13.12
CA GLU A 99 5.80 6.68 12.01
C GLU A 99 4.75 5.60 12.31
N ASP A 100 4.27 5.54 13.56
CA ASP A 100 3.34 4.52 14.03
C ASP A 100 2.07 4.50 13.16
N ASN A 101 1.83 3.36 12.51
CA ASN A 101 0.73 3.10 11.57
C ASN A 101 0.88 3.70 10.16
N VAL A 102 2.04 4.25 9.77
CA VAL A 102 2.22 4.74 8.38
C VAL A 102 1.93 3.66 7.35
N GLN A 103 2.32 2.42 7.64
CA GLN A 103 2.06 1.24 6.81
C GLN A 103 0.57 1.00 6.58
N ASP A 104 -0.27 1.31 7.55
CA ASP A 104 -1.72 1.14 7.45
C ASP A 104 -2.32 2.20 6.53
N PHE A 105 -1.85 3.45 6.61
CA PHE A 105 -2.29 4.49 5.68
C PHE A 105 -1.85 4.20 4.25
N LEU A 106 -0.66 3.62 4.05
CA LEU A 106 -0.23 3.13 2.75
C LEU A 106 -1.10 1.96 2.25
N GLY A 107 -1.42 1.02 3.15
CA GLY A 107 -2.35 -0.08 2.92
C GLY A 107 -3.73 0.37 2.47
N MET A 108 -4.32 1.33 3.19
CA MET A 108 -5.59 1.98 2.84
C MET A 108 -5.55 2.69 1.49
N ASN A 109 -4.36 3.05 1.02
CA ASN A 109 -4.12 3.66 -0.28
C ASN A 109 -3.57 2.67 -1.30
N GLY A 110 -3.86 1.38 -1.18
CA GLY A 110 -3.73 0.41 -2.28
C GLY A 110 -2.34 -0.14 -2.50
N LEU A 111 -1.42 0.08 -1.56
CA LEU A 111 -0.16 -0.68 -1.48
C LEU A 111 -0.43 -1.95 -0.65
N PRO A 112 -0.23 -3.17 -1.19
CA PRO A 112 -0.43 -4.39 -0.41
C PRO A 112 0.70 -4.52 0.62
N ILE A 113 0.49 -4.10 1.86
CA ILE A 113 1.51 -4.13 2.92
C ILE A 113 1.27 -5.31 3.85
N VAL A 114 2.31 -6.12 4.08
CA VAL A 114 2.31 -7.14 5.16
C VAL A 114 3.40 -6.78 6.16
N CYS A 115 3.17 -7.02 7.45
CA CYS A 115 4.11 -6.62 8.50
C CYS A 115 4.89 -7.82 9.04
N SER A 116 6.17 -7.62 9.38
CA SER A 116 7.01 -8.65 10.00
C SER A 116 8.00 -8.04 11.00
N PRO A 117 8.23 -8.67 12.17
CA PRO A 117 9.31 -8.27 13.08
C PRO A 117 10.69 -8.75 12.64
N TYR A 118 10.77 -9.59 11.61
CA TYR A 118 12.01 -10.16 11.09
C TYR A 118 12.35 -9.58 9.73
N PHE A 119 13.63 -9.23 9.54
CA PHE A 119 14.10 -8.64 8.29
C PHE A 119 13.95 -9.64 7.14
N PRO A 120 13.20 -9.32 6.08
CA PRO A 120 12.79 -10.29 5.07
C PRO A 120 13.81 -10.40 3.93
N GLU A 121 14.95 -11.05 4.18
CA GLU A 121 16.08 -11.12 3.22
C GLU A 121 15.74 -11.68 1.83
N LYS A 122 14.66 -12.47 1.73
CA LYS A 122 14.21 -13.13 0.50
C LYS A 122 13.03 -12.43 -0.18
N ALA A 123 12.50 -11.36 0.41
CA ALA A 123 11.42 -10.61 -0.23
C ALA A 123 11.93 -9.91 -1.49
N GLU A 124 11.06 -9.72 -2.47
CA GLU A 124 11.38 -8.89 -3.64
C GLU A 124 11.38 -7.40 -3.28
N GLN A 125 10.49 -7.03 -2.36
CA GLN A 125 10.20 -5.67 -1.95
C GLN A 125 10.10 -5.55 -0.44
N ILE A 126 10.69 -4.48 0.12
CA ILE A 126 10.62 -4.16 1.55
C ILE A 126 10.22 -2.71 1.76
N LEU A 127 9.49 -2.46 2.84
CA LEU A 127 9.21 -1.13 3.36
C LEU A 127 9.96 -0.93 4.67
N LEU A 128 10.81 0.11 4.71
CA LEU A 128 11.51 0.56 5.92
C LEU A 128 10.99 1.94 6.30
N THR A 129 10.43 2.03 7.50
CA THR A 129 9.87 3.26 8.05
C THR A 129 10.81 3.81 9.13
N ARG A 130 10.48 4.95 9.74
CA ARG A 130 11.20 5.43 10.92
C ARG A 130 11.30 4.37 12.01
N ALA A 131 10.29 3.53 12.20
CA ALA A 131 10.31 2.42 13.15
C ALA A 131 11.47 1.45 12.90
N SER A 132 11.74 1.12 11.63
CA SER A 132 12.83 0.21 11.25
C SER A 132 14.23 0.72 11.64
N ALA A 133 14.37 2.03 11.91
CA ALA A 133 15.62 2.66 12.30
C ALA A 133 16.20 2.15 13.62
N CYS A 134 15.39 1.54 14.50
CA CYS A 134 15.87 1.07 15.80
C CYS A 134 16.85 -0.12 15.68
N ASP A 135 16.84 -0.82 14.55
CA ASP A 135 17.78 -1.90 14.27
C ASP A 135 19.19 -1.31 14.00
N PRO A 136 20.20 -1.65 14.82
CA PRO A 136 21.56 -1.11 14.68
C PRO A 136 22.23 -1.50 13.36
N ASP A 137 21.82 -2.61 12.76
CA ASP A 137 22.42 -3.18 11.55
C ASP A 137 21.59 -2.89 10.28
N ILE A 138 20.56 -2.05 10.39
CA ILE A 138 19.57 -1.86 9.30
C ILE A 138 20.18 -1.35 8.00
N LEU A 139 21.21 -0.50 8.05
CA LEU A 139 21.86 0.01 6.84
C LEU A 139 22.68 -1.07 6.13
N ASP A 140 23.34 -1.95 6.89
CA ASP A 140 24.08 -3.08 6.31
C ASP A 140 23.12 -4.09 5.69
N LYS A 141 22.00 -4.39 6.37
CA LYS A 141 20.92 -5.24 5.84
C LYS A 141 20.31 -4.65 4.58
N LEU A 142 20.01 -3.34 4.57
CA LEU A 142 19.50 -2.63 3.40
C LEU A 142 20.51 -2.66 2.24
N GLN A 143 21.79 -2.41 2.49
CA GLN A 143 22.82 -2.47 1.46
C GLN A 143 22.96 -3.87 0.86
N ALA A 144 22.94 -4.91 1.70
CA ALA A 144 22.98 -6.30 1.24
C ALA A 144 21.74 -6.66 0.42
N PHE A 145 20.56 -6.22 0.84
CA PHE A 145 19.30 -6.41 0.12
C PHE A 145 19.32 -5.74 -1.27
N LEU A 146 19.76 -4.48 -1.35
CA LEU A 146 19.91 -3.74 -2.60
C LEU A 146 20.97 -4.38 -3.53
N ALA A 147 22.08 -4.85 -2.98
CA ALA A 147 23.14 -5.52 -3.74
C ALA A 147 22.65 -6.81 -4.43
N LYS A 148 21.69 -7.51 -3.83
CA LYS A 148 21.04 -8.70 -4.40
C LYS A 148 20.00 -8.38 -5.49
N GLY A 149 19.69 -7.10 -5.73
CA GLY A 149 18.70 -6.66 -6.72
C GLY A 149 17.32 -6.33 -6.13
N GLY A 150 17.19 -6.33 -4.81
CA GLY A 150 15.93 -6.01 -4.14
C GLY A 150 15.46 -4.58 -4.37
N THR A 151 14.16 -4.37 -4.19
CA THR A 151 13.53 -3.04 -4.26
C THR A 151 13.13 -2.58 -2.86
N ALA A 152 13.83 -1.60 -2.31
CA ALA A 152 13.50 -1.05 -1.00
C ALA A 152 12.67 0.22 -1.14
N VAL A 153 11.63 0.38 -0.34
CA VAL A 153 10.91 1.64 -0.13
C VAL A 153 11.27 2.13 1.27
N VAL A 154 11.83 3.32 1.36
CA VAL A 154 12.17 3.97 2.63
C VAL A 154 11.34 5.23 2.80
N THR A 155 10.94 5.56 4.03
CA THR A 155 10.21 6.81 4.29
C THR A 155 11.17 7.99 4.46
N SER A 156 10.66 9.21 4.33
CA SER A 156 11.38 10.41 4.75
C SER A 156 11.77 10.36 6.25
N GLY A 157 10.95 9.74 7.09
CA GLY A 157 11.27 9.56 8.51
C GLY A 157 12.42 8.57 8.75
N PHE A 158 12.56 7.53 7.91
CA PHE A 158 13.73 6.66 7.93
C PHE A 158 15.02 7.41 7.52
N HIS A 159 14.95 8.24 6.47
CA HIS A 159 16.08 9.10 6.09
C HIS A 159 16.55 10.02 7.20
N GLU A 160 15.60 10.67 7.88
CA GLU A 160 15.90 11.54 9.00
C GLU A 160 16.57 10.76 10.15
N ALA A 161 16.04 9.58 10.49
CA ALA A 161 16.61 8.74 11.56
C ALA A 161 18.00 8.17 11.22
N MET A 162 18.30 7.96 9.94
CA MET A 162 19.58 7.41 9.48
C MET A 162 20.61 8.48 9.07
N ALA A 163 20.30 9.77 9.21
CA ALA A 163 21.12 10.88 8.70
C ALA A 163 22.57 10.82 9.23
N ASP A 164 22.75 10.56 10.53
CA ASP A 164 24.06 10.48 11.19
C ASP A 164 24.69 9.08 11.12
N ARG A 165 24.02 8.12 10.47
CA ARG A 165 24.43 6.71 10.37
C ARG A 165 24.96 6.31 9.00
N GLY A 166 25.01 7.24 8.04
CA GLY A 166 25.64 6.99 6.73
C GLY A 166 24.69 6.67 5.58
N ILE A 167 23.37 6.87 5.73
CA ILE A 167 22.41 6.65 4.62
C ILE A 167 22.74 7.48 3.37
N TYR A 168 23.48 8.57 3.54
CA TYR A 168 23.95 9.41 2.45
C TYR A 168 24.91 8.73 1.48
N HIS A 169 25.46 7.55 1.81
CA HIS A 169 26.20 6.71 0.88
C HIS A 169 25.29 6.00 -0.14
N LEU A 170 24.01 5.84 0.19
CA LEU A 170 23.01 5.19 -0.65
C LEU A 170 22.13 6.21 -1.42
N SER A 171 22.10 7.47 -0.98
CA SER A 171 21.25 8.51 -1.58
C SER A 171 21.82 9.92 -1.45
N SER A 172 21.51 10.76 -2.44
CA SER A 172 21.84 12.20 -2.39
C SER A 172 20.91 13.01 -1.47
N ILE A 173 19.87 12.38 -0.94
CA ILE A 173 18.85 13.00 -0.10
C ILE A 173 19.44 13.56 1.20
N ARG A 174 19.03 14.78 1.56
CA ARG A 174 19.35 15.43 2.83
C ARG A 174 18.08 16.01 3.45
N MET A 175 17.87 15.70 4.72
CA MET A 175 16.79 16.26 5.53
C MET A 175 17.32 17.45 6.31
N ARG A 176 16.67 18.61 6.21
CA ARG A 176 17.07 19.87 6.88
C ARG A 176 15.97 20.47 7.76
N GLY A 177 14.94 19.69 8.08
CA GLY A 177 13.81 20.13 8.90
C GLY A 177 12.84 21.11 8.22
N ARG A 178 13.05 21.45 6.94
CA ARG A 178 12.12 22.27 6.15
C ARG A 178 10.82 21.50 5.89
N ARG A 179 9.71 22.23 5.88
CA ARG A 179 8.37 21.74 5.55
C ARG A 179 7.77 22.60 4.46
N ILE A 180 6.96 22.01 3.60
CA ILE A 180 6.16 22.73 2.61
C ILE A 180 4.73 22.25 2.66
N THR A 181 3.84 23.19 2.36
CA THR A 181 2.41 22.92 2.18
C THR A 181 2.08 23.15 0.71
N ALA A 182 1.47 22.15 0.07
CA ALA A 182 1.17 22.19 -1.36
C ALA A 182 -0.06 21.33 -1.70
N ASN A 183 -0.80 21.75 -2.73
CA ASN A 183 -1.91 20.99 -3.33
C ASN A 183 -1.75 20.82 -4.84
N ARG A 184 -0.62 21.28 -5.41
CA ARG A 184 -0.28 21.05 -6.82
C ARG A 184 0.79 19.99 -6.91
N TYR A 185 0.68 19.11 -7.89
CA TYR A 185 1.60 18.01 -8.08
C TYR A 185 2.22 18.07 -9.48
N ARG A 186 3.37 17.40 -9.63
CA ARG A 186 3.97 17.05 -10.92
C ARG A 186 4.24 15.56 -10.92
N VAL A 187 3.60 14.83 -11.83
CA VAL A 187 3.66 13.38 -11.93
C VAL A 187 4.31 13.03 -13.27
N GLU A 188 5.48 12.40 -13.23
CA GLU A 188 6.19 11.93 -14.42
C GLU A 188 5.63 10.57 -14.84
N SER A 189 5.18 10.45 -16.08
CA SER A 189 4.81 9.15 -16.65
C SER A 189 6.05 8.29 -16.81
N MET A 190 5.90 6.97 -16.68
CA MET A 190 6.94 6.04 -17.09
C MET A 190 7.37 6.33 -18.54
N PRO A 191 8.67 6.24 -18.85
CA PRO A 191 9.15 6.50 -20.19
C PRO A 191 8.57 5.48 -21.15
N GLN A 192 7.92 5.96 -22.20
CA GLN A 192 7.51 5.09 -23.30
C GLN A 192 8.60 5.14 -24.36
N ILE A 193 9.26 4.00 -24.57
CA ILE A 193 10.10 3.79 -25.75
C ILE A 193 9.17 3.31 -26.85
N ARG A 194 8.98 4.14 -27.87
CA ARG A 194 8.21 3.75 -29.05
C ARG A 194 9.01 2.75 -29.88
N GLU A 195 8.33 1.99 -30.73
CA GLU A 195 8.96 1.03 -31.65
C GLU A 195 10.04 1.67 -32.55
N ASN A 196 9.95 2.98 -32.81
CA ASN A 196 10.94 3.76 -33.55
C ASN A 196 12.14 4.24 -32.70
N GLY A 197 12.24 3.81 -31.43
CA GLY A 197 13.30 4.22 -30.50
C GLY A 197 13.12 5.61 -29.88
N GLU A 198 12.01 6.32 -30.16
CA GLU A 198 11.75 7.62 -29.55
C GLU A 198 11.40 7.49 -28.07
N TYR A 199 12.09 8.29 -27.25
CA TYR A 199 11.82 8.44 -25.84
C TYR A 199 10.77 9.55 -25.63
N ARG A 200 9.60 9.21 -25.08
CA ARG A 200 8.61 10.19 -24.62
C ARG A 200 8.29 9.97 -23.15
N SER A 201 8.53 11.00 -22.35
CA SER A 201 7.98 11.12 -21.00
C SER A 201 7.02 12.31 -20.99
N PHE A 202 5.83 12.11 -20.43
CA PHE A 202 4.84 13.16 -20.23
C PHE A 202 4.78 13.51 -18.75
N CYS A 203 4.46 14.77 -18.44
CA CYS A 203 4.24 15.23 -17.09
C CYS A 203 2.78 15.64 -16.94
N LEU A 204 2.12 15.11 -15.91
CA LEU A 204 0.80 15.56 -15.49
C LEU A 204 0.94 16.55 -14.32
N PHE A 205 0.03 17.51 -14.24
CA PHE A 205 0.04 18.55 -13.21
C PHE A 205 -1.29 18.59 -12.44
N PRO A 206 -1.67 17.50 -11.75
CA PRO A 206 -2.94 17.45 -11.06
C PRO A 206 -2.93 18.30 -9.79
N TRP A 207 -4.13 18.53 -9.27
CA TRP A 207 -4.38 19.23 -8.01
C TRP A 207 -5.11 18.31 -7.05
N SER A 208 -4.79 18.41 -5.77
CA SER A 208 -5.61 17.82 -4.69
C SER A 208 -6.74 18.75 -4.27
N ASP A 209 -7.73 18.18 -3.60
CA ASP A 209 -8.84 18.89 -2.96
C ASP A 209 -8.37 19.75 -1.79
N LYS A 210 -7.37 19.26 -1.03
CA LYS A 210 -6.78 19.94 0.13
C LYS A 210 -5.26 19.97 0.05
N PRO A 211 -4.61 21.03 0.53
CA PRO A 211 -3.17 21.05 0.63
C PRO A 211 -2.68 20.07 1.70
N ILE A 212 -1.58 19.39 1.41
CA ILE A 212 -0.88 18.51 2.35
C ILE A 212 0.39 19.19 2.84
N THR A 213 0.84 18.85 4.05
CA THR A 213 2.15 19.31 4.55
C THR A 213 3.13 18.16 4.62
N VAL A 214 4.29 18.34 3.99
CA VAL A 214 5.33 17.30 3.87
C VAL A 214 6.70 17.86 4.23
N PRO A 215 7.63 17.02 4.71
CA PRO A 215 9.03 17.39 4.83
C PRO A 215 9.66 17.60 3.45
N VAL A 216 10.55 18.59 3.39
CA VAL A 216 11.35 18.83 2.19
C VAL A 216 12.51 17.86 2.17
N VAL A 217 12.44 16.94 1.22
CA VAL A 217 13.53 16.04 0.86
C VAL A 217 14.43 16.77 -0.14
N GLU A 218 15.57 17.31 0.32
CA GLU A 218 16.54 17.98 -0.57
C GLU A 218 17.38 16.92 -1.29
N PHE A 219 17.44 16.95 -2.61
CA PHE A 219 18.17 15.95 -3.40
C PHE A 219 18.94 16.58 -4.56
N ARG A 220 19.90 15.84 -5.10
CA ARG A 220 20.67 16.23 -6.27
C ARG A 220 20.08 15.57 -7.51
N ASN A 221 19.54 16.38 -8.42
CA ASN A 221 19.11 15.91 -9.74
C ASN A 221 20.23 15.10 -10.41
N ASN A 222 19.86 14.04 -11.14
CA ASN A 222 20.76 13.07 -11.78
C ASN A 222 21.51 12.10 -10.86
N SER A 223 21.45 12.28 -9.54
CA SER A 223 21.78 11.23 -8.57
C SER A 223 20.53 10.53 -8.07
N THR A 224 19.52 11.34 -7.73
CA THR A 224 18.21 10.89 -7.26
C THR A 224 17.14 11.43 -8.21
N TRP A 225 16.25 10.57 -8.69
CA TRP A 225 15.17 10.95 -9.63
C TRP A 225 13.82 11.03 -8.92
N ALA A 226 13.22 12.20 -8.91
CA ALA A 226 11.89 12.40 -8.33
C ALA A 226 10.80 12.28 -9.42
N VAL A 227 10.01 11.21 -9.35
CA VAL A 227 8.96 10.87 -10.34
C VAL A 227 7.57 11.37 -9.94
N VAL A 228 7.35 11.61 -8.65
CA VAL A 228 6.20 12.35 -8.14
C VAL A 228 6.74 13.51 -7.30
N LYS A 229 6.20 14.71 -7.53
CA LYS A 229 6.59 15.92 -6.80
C LYS A 229 5.34 16.68 -6.34
N ALA A 230 5.44 17.33 -5.19
CA ALA A 230 4.61 18.46 -4.83
C ALA A 230 5.22 19.73 -5.42
N SER A 231 4.41 20.70 -5.81
CA SER A 231 4.87 21.97 -6.38
C SER A 231 4.25 23.13 -5.62
N ARG A 232 5.05 24.14 -5.33
CA ARG A 232 4.60 25.43 -4.80
C ARG A 232 5.25 26.51 -5.62
N GLU A 233 4.43 27.30 -6.32
CA GLU A 233 4.90 28.35 -7.23
C GLU A 233 5.92 27.79 -8.24
N GLU A 234 7.16 28.25 -8.19
CA GLU A 234 8.25 27.88 -9.12
C GLU A 234 9.07 26.67 -8.63
N GLU A 235 8.94 26.26 -7.36
CA GLU A 235 9.71 25.16 -6.78
C GLU A 235 8.90 23.85 -6.76
N SER A 236 9.60 22.71 -6.87
CA SER A 236 9.01 21.39 -6.75
C SER A 236 9.84 20.50 -5.82
N PHE A 237 9.14 19.76 -4.96
CA PHE A 237 9.67 18.97 -3.86
C PHE A 237 9.33 17.50 -4.12
N GLY A 238 10.32 16.62 -4.02
CA GLY A 238 10.13 15.19 -4.28
C GLY A 238 9.15 14.57 -3.30
N LEU A 239 8.21 13.76 -3.79
CA LEU A 239 7.31 12.92 -2.99
C LEU A 239 7.63 11.44 -3.16
N LEU A 240 7.93 11.01 -4.39
CA LEU A 240 8.46 9.68 -4.68
C LEU A 240 9.77 9.85 -5.45
N LEU A 241 10.86 9.38 -4.85
CA LEU A 241 12.21 9.54 -5.37
C LEU A 241 12.88 8.17 -5.55
N LYS A 242 13.74 8.04 -6.55
CA LYS A 242 14.45 6.82 -6.91
C LYS A 242 15.95 7.03 -6.86
N ASP A 243 16.64 6.14 -6.16
CA ASP A 243 18.09 5.99 -6.15
C ASP A 243 18.45 4.58 -6.67
N PRO A 244 19.19 4.44 -7.78
CA PRO A 244 19.71 3.16 -8.23
C PRO A 244 20.89 2.78 -7.33
N VAL A 245 20.87 1.58 -6.75
CA VAL A 245 21.94 1.14 -5.84
C VAL A 245 22.40 -0.26 -6.23
N GLY A 246 23.57 -0.35 -6.87
CA GLY A 246 24.08 -1.61 -7.39
C GLY A 246 23.13 -2.25 -8.40
N LYS A 247 22.64 -3.45 -8.10
CA LYS A 247 21.64 -4.16 -8.92
C LYS A 247 20.20 -3.82 -8.54
N GLY A 248 20.00 -3.26 -7.35
CA GLY A 248 18.71 -2.95 -6.78
C GLY A 248 18.34 -1.48 -6.94
N ARG A 249 17.27 -1.09 -6.27
CA ARG A 249 16.78 0.28 -6.26
C ARG A 249 16.20 0.63 -4.89
N MET A 250 16.50 1.83 -4.42
CA MET A 250 15.90 2.40 -3.23
C MET A 250 14.94 3.51 -3.65
N TRP A 251 13.69 3.38 -3.26
CA TRP A 251 12.67 4.40 -3.40
C TRP A 251 12.53 5.15 -2.08
N THR A 252 12.46 6.46 -2.12
CA THR A 252 12.09 7.28 -0.97
C THR A 252 10.68 7.81 -1.14
N LEU A 253 9.79 7.43 -0.23
CA LEU A 253 8.44 7.98 -0.12
C LEU A 253 8.42 9.06 0.95
N THR A 254 8.07 10.27 0.55
CA THR A 254 7.88 11.40 1.47
C THR A 254 6.56 11.22 2.19
N VAL A 255 6.64 11.06 3.51
CA VAL A 255 5.48 10.86 4.38
C VAL A 255 4.97 12.22 4.84
N PRO A 256 3.69 12.55 4.62
CA PRO A 256 3.09 13.76 5.16
C PRO A 256 3.12 13.81 6.69
N ASP A 257 3.12 15.03 7.23
CA ASP A 257 3.12 15.26 8.68
C ASP A 257 1.90 14.63 9.36
N ALA A 258 0.75 14.65 8.68
CA ALA A 258 -0.44 13.91 9.04
C ALA A 258 -0.65 12.76 8.05
N PHE A 259 -0.55 11.50 8.48
CA PHE A 259 -0.70 10.36 7.56
C PHE A 259 -2.03 10.30 6.79
N PRO A 260 -3.18 10.77 7.32
CA PRO A 260 -4.40 10.89 6.53
C PRO A 260 -4.25 11.77 5.27
N ASP A 261 -3.23 12.64 5.19
CA ASP A 261 -2.97 13.46 4.00
C ASP A 261 -2.63 12.62 2.76
N PHE A 262 -2.21 11.36 2.92
CA PHE A 262 -2.13 10.43 1.79
C PHE A 262 -3.45 10.30 1.04
N TYR A 263 -4.58 10.48 1.73
CA TYR A 263 -5.89 10.41 1.09
C TYR A 263 -6.21 11.58 0.16
N HIS A 264 -5.47 12.68 0.27
CA HIS A 264 -5.61 13.86 -0.57
C HIS A 264 -4.73 13.80 -1.83
N TYR A 265 -3.94 12.74 -2.01
CA TYR A 265 -3.15 12.59 -3.23
C TYR A 265 -4.09 12.46 -4.44
N PRO A 266 -3.86 13.21 -5.53
CA PRO A 266 -4.64 13.04 -6.75
C PRO A 266 -4.40 11.65 -7.34
N THR A 267 -5.39 11.13 -8.07
CA THR A 267 -5.39 9.78 -8.68
C THR A 267 -4.10 9.49 -9.43
N GLU A 268 -3.60 10.44 -10.21
CA GLU A 268 -2.39 10.28 -11.01
C GLU A 268 -1.15 10.10 -10.11
N ALA A 269 -1.06 10.84 -9.00
CA ALA A 269 0.07 10.75 -8.08
C ALA A 269 0.07 9.43 -7.31
N ILE A 270 -1.08 9.02 -6.76
CA ILE A 270 -1.14 7.75 -6.01
C ILE A 270 -1.04 6.53 -6.94
N SER A 271 -1.60 6.59 -8.15
CA SER A 271 -1.46 5.51 -9.14
C SER A 271 -0.01 5.37 -9.59
N ARG A 272 0.70 6.48 -9.79
CA ARG A 272 2.13 6.46 -10.12
C ARG A 272 2.98 5.83 -9.01
N ILE A 273 2.61 6.04 -7.74
CA ILE A 273 3.26 5.37 -6.60
C ILE A 273 2.98 3.86 -6.67
N ARG A 274 1.72 3.44 -6.82
CA ARG A 274 1.34 2.02 -6.87
C ARG A 274 1.99 1.27 -8.04
N GLU A 275 2.14 1.93 -9.18
CA GLU A 275 2.78 1.37 -10.39
C GLU A 275 4.22 0.88 -10.15
N GLU A 276 4.96 1.49 -9.21
CA GLU A 276 6.33 1.07 -8.89
C GLU A 276 6.42 -0.13 -7.95
N PHE A 277 5.31 -0.49 -7.31
CA PHE A 277 5.26 -1.51 -6.26
C PHE A 277 4.19 -2.58 -6.51
N PRO A 278 4.14 -3.21 -7.69
CA PRO A 278 3.22 -4.30 -7.94
C PRO A 278 3.59 -5.51 -7.07
N VAL A 279 2.58 -6.20 -6.53
CA VAL A 279 2.77 -7.47 -5.78
C VAL A 279 2.11 -8.58 -6.58
N GLN A 280 2.82 -9.68 -6.83
CA GLN A 280 2.36 -10.75 -7.74
C GLN A 280 1.95 -10.20 -9.13
N ASP A 281 2.69 -9.20 -9.62
CA ASP A 281 2.42 -8.46 -10.85
C ASP A 281 1.12 -7.62 -10.88
N VAL A 282 0.41 -7.45 -9.76
CA VAL A 282 -0.84 -6.68 -9.68
C VAL A 282 -0.61 -5.31 -9.06
N TRP A 283 -1.21 -4.28 -9.65
CA TRP A 283 -1.35 -2.97 -9.01
C TRP A 283 -2.64 -2.24 -9.43
N LEU A 284 -3.02 -1.22 -8.66
CA LEU A 284 -4.27 -0.46 -8.78
C LEU A 284 -4.02 0.95 -9.34
N GLU A 285 -4.68 1.30 -10.45
CA GLU A 285 -4.84 2.68 -10.94
C GLU A 285 -6.24 3.18 -10.57
N GLY A 286 -6.30 4.27 -9.81
CA GLY A 286 -7.55 4.81 -9.27
C GLY A 286 -7.33 5.72 -8.07
N PRO A 287 -8.39 6.26 -7.45
CA PRO A 287 -8.26 7.18 -6.34
C PRO A 287 -7.68 6.53 -5.07
N THR A 288 -7.48 7.36 -4.06
CA THR A 288 -7.08 6.99 -2.70
C THR A 288 -8.21 6.24 -1.97
N ARG A 289 -7.95 5.74 -0.75
CA ARG A 289 -8.93 5.03 0.09
C ARG A 289 -9.54 3.78 -0.58
N ILE A 290 -8.70 3.03 -1.30
CA ILE A 290 -9.01 1.71 -1.84
C ILE A 290 -7.82 0.82 -1.53
N SER A 291 -8.04 -0.27 -0.80
CA SER A 291 -7.02 -1.28 -0.53
C SER A 291 -7.01 -2.37 -1.59
N LEU A 292 -5.81 -2.89 -1.82
CA LEU A 292 -5.54 -4.09 -2.58
C LEU A 292 -4.87 -5.08 -1.62
N PHE A 293 -5.48 -6.25 -1.42
CA PHE A 293 -4.91 -7.35 -0.65
C PHE A 293 -4.54 -8.47 -1.61
N VAL A 294 -3.29 -8.91 -1.62
CA VAL A 294 -2.79 -9.89 -2.60
C VAL A 294 -2.46 -11.19 -1.88
N TYR A 295 -2.67 -12.32 -2.55
CA TYR A 295 -2.44 -13.65 -2.02
C TYR A 295 -1.42 -14.42 -2.87
N ASP A 296 -0.81 -15.44 -2.28
CA ASP A 296 0.22 -16.29 -2.90
C ASP A 296 -0.30 -17.26 -3.97
N ASN A 297 -1.60 -17.28 -4.23
CA ASN A 297 -2.28 -18.19 -5.15
C ASN A 297 -2.94 -17.47 -6.33
N ASP A 298 -2.30 -16.41 -6.85
CA ASP A 298 -2.82 -15.58 -7.96
C ASP A 298 -4.21 -14.97 -7.67
N CYS A 299 -4.53 -14.73 -6.40
CA CYS A 299 -5.77 -14.06 -5.99
C CYS A 299 -5.49 -12.68 -5.41
N PHE A 300 -6.47 -11.78 -5.50
CA PHE A 300 -6.46 -10.53 -4.75
C PHE A 300 -7.87 -10.06 -4.39
N VAL A 301 -7.99 -9.29 -3.31
CA VAL A 301 -9.21 -8.59 -2.91
C VAL A 301 -9.05 -7.10 -3.15
N LEU A 302 -10.05 -6.49 -3.78
CA LEU A 302 -10.20 -5.04 -3.88
C LEU A 302 -11.23 -4.58 -2.84
N TYR A 303 -10.86 -3.59 -2.02
CA TYR A 303 -11.75 -3.03 -1.00
C TYR A 303 -11.74 -1.49 -0.96
N PRO A 304 -12.79 -0.84 -1.49
CA PRO A 304 -13.01 0.60 -1.33
C PRO A 304 -13.66 0.89 0.02
N TYR A 305 -13.06 1.79 0.81
CA TYR A 305 -13.51 2.08 2.18
C TYR A 305 -14.78 2.94 2.20
N VAL A 306 -15.65 2.72 3.19
CA VAL A 306 -16.78 3.63 3.46
C VAL A 306 -16.31 4.80 4.30
N MET A 307 -15.94 5.88 3.63
CA MET A 307 -15.46 7.12 4.25
C MET A 307 -16.15 8.32 3.61
N GLU A 308 -16.05 9.47 4.29
CA GLU A 308 -16.45 10.75 3.72
C GLU A 308 -15.78 10.98 2.36
N ASP A 309 -16.55 11.51 1.40
CA ASP A 309 -16.13 11.82 0.03
C ASP A 309 -15.68 10.63 -0.84
N VAL A 310 -15.87 9.38 -0.39
CA VAL A 310 -15.64 8.20 -1.25
C VAL A 310 -16.93 7.84 -1.97
N GLN A 311 -16.88 7.86 -3.30
CA GLN A 311 -17.99 7.52 -4.18
C GLN A 311 -17.66 6.29 -5.01
N THR A 312 -18.70 5.63 -5.50
CA THR A 312 -18.55 4.56 -6.50
C THR A 312 -17.83 5.09 -7.73
N THR A 313 -16.77 4.39 -8.16
CA THR A 313 -15.96 4.79 -9.31
C THR A 313 -15.48 3.58 -10.10
N LEU A 314 -15.14 3.79 -11.37
CA LEU A 314 -14.36 2.83 -12.13
C LEU A 314 -12.88 2.98 -11.75
N VAL A 315 -12.20 1.86 -11.58
CA VAL A 315 -10.76 1.77 -11.37
C VAL A 315 -10.16 0.79 -12.36
N ARG A 316 -8.85 0.89 -12.59
CA ARG A 316 -8.12 -0.02 -13.46
C ARG A 316 -7.20 -0.91 -12.65
N ILE A 317 -7.30 -2.21 -12.86
CA ILE A 317 -6.35 -3.18 -12.31
C ILE A 317 -5.39 -3.57 -13.42
N HIS A 318 -4.10 -3.41 -13.16
CA HIS A 318 -3.04 -3.78 -14.07
C HIS A 318 -2.43 -5.08 -13.60
N VAL A 319 -2.39 -6.08 -14.47
CA VAL A 319 -1.83 -7.40 -14.15
C VAL A 319 -0.95 -7.90 -15.29
N LYS A 320 0.33 -8.13 -15.01
CA LYS A 320 1.25 -8.67 -16.01
C LYS A 320 0.89 -10.11 -16.35
N GLY A 321 0.82 -10.44 -17.63
CA GLY A 321 0.59 -11.80 -18.10
C GLY A 321 -0.80 -12.38 -17.83
N ALA A 322 -1.77 -11.60 -17.34
CA ALA A 322 -3.14 -12.06 -17.16
C ALA A 322 -3.91 -12.10 -18.50
N LYS A 323 -4.77 -13.11 -18.66
CA LYS A 323 -5.75 -13.21 -19.75
C LYS A 323 -7.12 -12.73 -19.32
N GLU A 324 -7.53 -13.04 -18.09
CA GLU A 324 -8.80 -12.60 -17.50
C GLU A 324 -8.72 -12.51 -15.98
N LEU A 325 -9.65 -11.76 -15.38
CA LEU A 325 -9.91 -11.78 -13.94
C LEU A 325 -11.22 -12.51 -13.68
N TYR A 326 -11.16 -13.66 -13.01
CA TYR A 326 -12.36 -14.43 -12.65
C TYR A 326 -12.85 -14.04 -11.25
N ILE A 327 -14.17 -13.91 -11.09
CA ILE A 327 -14.84 -13.58 -9.84
C ILE A 327 -15.61 -14.83 -9.38
N PRO A 328 -15.08 -15.62 -8.44
CA PRO A 328 -15.70 -16.88 -8.05
C PRO A 328 -17.13 -16.73 -7.53
N ALA A 329 -17.35 -15.75 -6.65
CA ALA A 329 -18.66 -15.47 -6.05
C ALA A 329 -19.77 -15.14 -7.07
N LEU A 330 -19.41 -14.74 -8.29
CA LEU A 330 -20.35 -14.43 -9.38
C LEU A 330 -20.25 -15.41 -10.55
N SER A 331 -19.33 -16.37 -10.50
CA SER A 331 -19.01 -17.28 -11.61
C SER A 331 -18.85 -16.54 -12.95
N ARG A 332 -18.14 -15.39 -12.92
CA ARG A 332 -18.00 -14.48 -14.06
C ARG A 332 -16.55 -14.04 -14.24
N SER A 333 -16.12 -13.89 -15.48
CA SER A 333 -14.84 -13.25 -15.82
C SER A 333 -15.01 -11.78 -16.25
N VAL A 334 -14.00 -10.97 -15.94
CA VAL A 334 -13.75 -9.64 -16.51
C VAL A 334 -12.65 -9.79 -17.55
N GLN A 335 -12.96 -9.41 -18.78
CA GLN A 335 -12.00 -9.40 -19.89
C GLN A 335 -11.16 -8.12 -19.83
N PRO A 336 -9.91 -8.16 -20.31
CA PRO A 336 -9.06 -6.98 -20.33
C PRO A 336 -9.65 -5.91 -21.26
N LEU A 337 -9.61 -4.66 -20.82
CA LEU A 337 -9.94 -3.50 -21.64
C LEU A 337 -8.92 -3.34 -22.78
N TYR A 338 -7.64 -3.56 -22.47
CA TYR A 338 -6.55 -3.66 -23.44
C TYR A 338 -5.34 -4.35 -22.79
N CYS A 339 -4.36 -4.74 -23.62
CA CYS A 339 -3.06 -5.22 -23.18
C CYS A 339 -1.95 -4.31 -23.72
N LYS A 340 -0.95 -4.00 -22.89
CA LYS A 340 0.20 -3.19 -23.26
C LYS A 340 1.46 -3.75 -22.62
N ASP A 341 2.51 -3.99 -23.41
CA ASP A 341 3.81 -4.47 -22.94
C ASP A 341 3.72 -5.73 -22.05
N GLY A 342 2.81 -6.65 -22.40
CA GLY A 342 2.53 -7.87 -21.64
C GLY A 342 1.71 -7.66 -20.36
N THR A 343 1.22 -6.44 -20.10
CA THR A 343 0.33 -6.12 -18.97
C THR A 343 -1.10 -5.97 -19.46
N ALA A 344 -2.01 -6.76 -18.90
CA ALA A 344 -3.45 -6.66 -19.15
C ALA A 344 -4.05 -5.62 -18.18
N VAL A 345 -4.91 -4.76 -18.71
CA VAL A 345 -5.59 -3.71 -17.94
C VAL A 345 -7.07 -4.01 -17.89
N PHE A 346 -7.63 -4.14 -16.69
CA PHE A 346 -9.03 -4.46 -16.44
C PHE A 346 -9.73 -3.26 -15.83
N GLU A 347 -10.93 -2.94 -16.30
CA GLU A 347 -11.77 -1.91 -15.68
C GLU A 347 -12.81 -2.58 -14.78
N VAL A 348 -12.83 -2.19 -13.50
CA VAL A 348 -13.74 -2.75 -12.50
C VAL A 348 -14.40 -1.65 -11.68
N LEU A 349 -15.59 -1.94 -11.16
CA LEU A 349 -16.35 -1.02 -10.31
C LEU A 349 -15.87 -1.13 -8.85
N ALA A 350 -15.31 -0.05 -8.31
CA ALA A 350 -15.00 0.12 -6.91
C ALA A 350 -16.18 0.81 -6.21
N MET A 351 -16.95 0.04 -5.44
CA MET A 351 -18.08 0.52 -4.64
C MET A 351 -17.71 0.50 -3.15
N PRO A 352 -17.83 1.63 -2.42
CA PRO A 352 -17.57 1.69 -0.97
C PRO A 352 -18.32 0.60 -0.19
N GLY A 353 -17.63 -0.11 0.70
CA GLY A 353 -18.20 -1.17 1.55
C GLY A 353 -18.37 -2.51 0.86
N ARG A 354 -18.05 -2.60 -0.43
CA ARG A 354 -18.10 -3.86 -1.19
C ARG A 354 -16.69 -4.38 -1.44
N TYR A 355 -16.39 -5.54 -0.87
CA TYR A 355 -15.20 -6.32 -1.24
C TYR A 355 -15.49 -7.27 -2.41
N VAL A 356 -14.50 -7.47 -3.25
CA VAL A 356 -14.54 -8.46 -4.34
C VAL A 356 -13.18 -9.16 -4.43
N LEU A 357 -13.19 -10.49 -4.41
CA LEU A 357 -12.02 -11.31 -4.75
C LEU A 357 -11.99 -11.60 -6.25
N TYR A 358 -10.79 -11.47 -6.81
CA TYR A 358 -10.48 -11.81 -8.18
C TYR A 358 -9.39 -12.89 -8.20
N GLU A 359 -9.60 -13.93 -9.00
CA GLU A 359 -8.58 -14.88 -9.41
C GLU A 359 -7.96 -14.41 -10.73
N ILE A 360 -6.64 -14.32 -10.78
CA ILE A 360 -5.88 -13.98 -11.98
C ILE A 360 -5.71 -15.27 -12.80
N ARG A 361 -6.23 -15.29 -14.03
CA ARG A 361 -6.02 -16.41 -14.96
C ARG A 361 -5.02 -16.01 -16.02
N ARG A 362 -3.84 -16.65 -16.03
CA ARG A 362 -2.69 -16.34 -16.89
C ARG A 362 -2.63 -17.18 -18.17
#